data_AF-A0A1I2IQW8-F1
#
_entry.id   AF-A0A1I2IQW8-F1
#
_cell.length_a   1.000
_cell.length_b   1.000
_cell.length_c   1.000
_cell.angle_alpha   90.00
_cell.angle_beta   90.00
_cell.angle_gamma   90.00
#
_symmetry.space_group_name_H-M   'P 1'
#
loop_
_entity.id
_entity.type
_entity.pdbx_description
1 polymer ?
#
loop_
_entity_poly.entity_id
_entity_poly.type
_entity_poly.pdbx_seq_one_letter_code
_entity_poly.pdbx_strand_id
1 'polypeptide(L)'
;MVIGKLGKAMKDSALGIGLRTFFNEKFGEYGEVRDCTVDTAAGRIVAHVLMRGEREPITITIDRYELLQENGKTYIVIRKLSTTRQWITLLLNRVLDGRRFEIPTSVSKIL
;
A
#
# COMPACT_ATOMS: atom_id res chain seq x y z
N MET A 1 -20.28 18.69 9.84
CA MET A 1 -19.05 17.85 9.83
C MET A 1 -19.15 16.68 8.83
N VAL A 2 -19.69 16.90 7.61
CA VAL A 2 -19.90 15.82 6.61
C VAL A 2 -19.00 16.00 5.37
N ILE A 3 -18.76 17.26 4.96
CA ILE A 3 -17.97 17.63 3.78
C ILE A 3 -16.51 17.15 3.87
N GLY A 4 -15.88 17.26 5.06
CA GLY A 4 -14.50 16.81 5.26
C GLY A 4 -14.31 15.28 5.18
N LYS A 5 -15.33 14.49 5.56
CA LYS A 5 -15.26 13.02 5.48
C LYS A 5 -15.35 12.53 4.03
N LEU A 6 -16.19 13.17 3.22
CA LEU A 6 -16.34 12.90 1.80
C LEU A 6 -15.05 13.20 1.02
N GLY A 7 -14.45 14.37 1.26
CA GLY A 7 -13.17 14.72 0.61
C GLY A 7 -12.04 13.75 0.96
N LYS A 8 -11.97 13.30 2.21
CA LYS A 8 -11.00 12.29 2.64
C LYS A 8 -11.23 10.92 1.99
N ALA A 9 -12.48 10.47 1.90
CA ALA A 9 -12.80 9.21 1.24
C ALA A 9 -12.44 9.23 -0.25
N MET A 10 -12.64 10.36 -0.94
CA MET A 10 -12.19 10.53 -2.33
C MET A 10 -10.66 10.48 -2.46
N LYS A 11 -9.94 11.16 -1.55
CA LYS A 11 -8.47 11.14 -1.47
C LYS A 11 -7.95 9.71 -1.31
N ASP A 12 -8.49 8.98 -0.34
CA ASP A 12 -8.09 7.60 -0.02
C ASP A 12 -8.38 6.64 -1.19
N SER A 13 -9.51 6.83 -1.89
CA SER A 13 -9.83 6.08 -3.10
C SER A 13 -8.85 6.36 -4.24
N ALA A 14 -8.50 7.63 -4.48
CA ALA A 14 -7.52 8.00 -5.50
C ALA A 14 -6.12 7.43 -5.20
N LEU A 15 -5.73 7.39 -3.92
CA LEU A 15 -4.49 6.74 -3.48
C LEU A 15 -4.50 5.22 -3.75
N GLY A 16 -5.61 4.54 -3.44
CA GLY A 16 -5.77 3.11 -3.72
C GLY A 16 -5.63 2.78 -5.21
N ILE A 17 -6.28 3.57 -6.08
CA ILE A 17 -6.15 3.44 -7.53
C ILE A 17 -4.70 3.68 -7.97
N GLY A 18 -4.08 4.77 -7.51
CA GLY A 18 -2.70 5.12 -7.87
C GLY A 18 -1.68 4.05 -7.47
N LEU A 19 -1.81 3.50 -6.26
CA LEU A 19 -0.97 2.40 -5.79
C LEU A 19 -1.19 1.14 -6.64
N ARG A 20 -2.44 0.76 -6.90
CA ARG A 20 -2.76 -0.39 -7.75
C ARG A 20 -2.11 -0.27 -9.13
N THR A 21 -2.26 0.87 -9.79
CA THR A 21 -1.68 1.12 -11.12
C THR A 21 -0.15 1.01 -11.07
N PHE A 22 0.49 1.71 -10.13
CA PHE A 22 1.94 1.67 -9.98
C PHE A 22 2.49 0.25 -9.75
N PHE A 23 1.87 -0.52 -8.85
CA PHE A 23 2.32 -1.88 -8.57
C PHE A 23 2.11 -2.81 -9.76
N ASN A 24 0.99 -2.69 -10.49
CA ASN A 24 0.74 -3.53 -11.67
C ASN A 24 1.68 -3.19 -12.83
N GLU A 25 2.01 -1.91 -13.04
CA GLU A 25 3.01 -1.50 -14.04
C GLU A 25 4.41 -2.03 -13.70
N LYS A 26 4.80 -1.96 -12.42
CA LYS A 26 6.16 -2.30 -11.99
C LYS A 26 6.39 -3.79 -11.71
N PHE A 27 5.36 -4.51 -11.27
CA PHE A 27 5.46 -5.89 -10.78
C PHE A 27 4.44 -6.84 -11.41
N GLY A 28 3.75 -6.43 -12.49
CA GLY A 28 2.73 -7.22 -13.19
C GLY A 28 3.21 -8.58 -13.72
N GLU A 29 4.52 -8.75 -13.85
CA GLU A 29 5.16 -10.04 -14.18
C GLU A 29 5.04 -11.07 -13.05
N TYR A 30 4.95 -10.65 -11.78
CA TYR A 30 4.84 -11.55 -10.61
C TYR A 30 3.40 -11.80 -10.17
N GLY A 31 2.49 -10.88 -10.44
CA GLY A 31 1.11 -10.96 -10.01
C GLY A 31 0.32 -9.70 -10.34
N GLU A 32 -0.96 -9.72 -10.04
CA GLU A 32 -1.86 -8.60 -10.28
C GLU A 32 -2.52 -8.14 -8.97
N VAL A 33 -2.36 -6.85 -8.65
CA VAL A 33 -3.15 -6.18 -7.63
C VAL A 33 -4.57 -5.98 -8.16
N ARG A 34 -5.50 -6.75 -7.61
CA ARG A 34 -6.94 -6.70 -7.95
C ARG A 34 -7.61 -5.49 -7.34
N ASP A 35 -7.31 -5.24 -6.07
CA ASP A 35 -7.87 -4.14 -5.30
C ASP A 35 -6.83 -3.59 -4.32
N CYS A 36 -6.92 -2.29 -4.03
CA CYS A 36 -6.12 -1.63 -3.00
C CYS A 36 -6.96 -0.57 -2.30
N THR A 37 -7.17 -0.75 -1.01
CA THR A 37 -7.86 0.18 -0.14
C THR A 37 -6.86 0.87 0.77
N VAL A 38 -6.95 2.20 0.86
CA VAL A 38 -6.13 3.02 1.75
C VAL A 38 -7.04 3.68 2.78
N ASP A 39 -6.61 3.71 4.04
CA ASP A 39 -7.21 4.52 5.09
C ASP A 39 -6.10 5.39 5.69
N THR A 40 -6.05 6.65 5.24
CA THR A 40 -5.05 7.60 5.73
C THR A 40 -5.34 8.09 7.15
N ALA A 41 -6.55 7.86 7.69
CA ALA A 41 -6.87 8.15 9.10
C ALA A 41 -6.26 7.10 10.02
N ALA A 42 -6.43 5.83 9.66
CA ALA A 42 -5.92 4.70 10.43
C ALA A 42 -4.45 4.41 10.15
N GLY A 43 -3.87 4.97 9.08
CA GLY A 43 -2.53 4.62 8.62
C GLY A 43 -2.48 3.16 8.17
N ARG A 44 -3.54 2.70 7.49
CA ARG A 44 -3.74 1.31 7.09
C ARG A 44 -3.87 1.19 5.58
N ILE A 45 -3.27 0.15 5.01
CA ILE A 45 -3.44 -0.22 3.60
C ILE A 45 -3.79 -1.70 3.52
N VAL A 46 -4.76 -2.04 2.69
CA VAL A 46 -5.12 -3.43 2.39
C VAL A 46 -5.08 -3.61 0.88
N ALA A 47 -4.35 -4.62 0.41
CA ALA A 47 -4.26 -4.95 -0.99
C ALA A 47 -4.60 -6.43 -1.21
N HIS A 48 -5.31 -6.72 -2.30
CA HIS A 48 -5.62 -8.07 -2.74
C HIS A 48 -4.81 -8.37 -4.00
N VAL A 49 -3.86 -9.29 -3.89
CA VAL A 49 -2.91 -9.59 -4.96
C VAL A 49 -3.07 -11.03 -5.41
N LEU A 50 -3.42 -11.24 -6.68
CA LEU A 50 -3.37 -12.56 -7.28
C LEU A 50 -1.97 -12.79 -7.86
N MET A 51 -1.15 -13.54 -7.13
CA MET A 51 0.19 -13.92 -7.56
C MET A 51 0.11 -14.96 -8.67
N ARG A 52 1.02 -14.91 -9.65
CA ARG A 52 1.10 -15.95 -10.69
C ARG A 52 1.44 -17.29 -10.07
N GLY A 53 0.70 -18.33 -10.44
CA GLY A 53 0.85 -19.68 -9.88
C GLY A 53 0.03 -19.94 -8.63
N GLU A 54 -0.54 -18.91 -7.99
CA GLU A 54 -1.51 -19.08 -6.91
C GLU A 54 -2.94 -19.17 -7.46
N ARG A 55 -3.78 -19.98 -6.82
CA ARG A 55 -5.20 -20.09 -7.17
C ARG A 55 -6.06 -19.01 -6.51
N GLU A 56 -5.63 -18.55 -5.34
CA GLU A 56 -6.37 -17.62 -4.50
C GLU A 56 -5.57 -16.32 -4.32
N PRO A 57 -6.25 -15.16 -4.27
CA PRO A 57 -5.60 -13.91 -3.93
C PRO A 57 -4.98 -13.95 -2.53
N ILE A 58 -3.84 -13.30 -2.39
CA ILE A 58 -3.18 -13.04 -1.13
C ILE A 58 -3.60 -11.65 -0.67
N THR A 59 -4.18 -11.56 0.52
CA THR A 59 -4.45 -10.27 1.16
C THR A 59 -3.18 -9.83 1.87
N ILE A 60 -2.71 -8.63 1.57
CA ILE A 60 -1.61 -7.95 2.24
C ILE A 60 -2.21 -6.79 3.05
N THR A 61 -1.93 -6.75 4.35
CA THR A 61 -2.36 -5.68 5.24
C THR A 61 -1.15 -4.99 5.84
N ILE A 62 -1.06 -3.68 5.64
CA ILE A 62 -0.15 -2.81 6.38
C ILE A 62 -0.99 -2.19 7.50
N ASP A 63 -0.79 -2.65 8.73
CA ASP A 63 -1.59 -2.22 9.90
C ASP A 63 -1.16 -0.85 10.43
N ARG A 64 0.10 -0.48 10.18
CA ARG A 64 0.65 0.84 10.53
C ARG A 64 1.75 1.21 9.56
N TYR A 65 1.62 2.38 8.95
CA TYR A 65 2.69 3.05 8.23
C TYR A 65 2.90 4.48 8.73
N GLU A 66 4.11 4.98 8.53
CA GLU A 66 4.45 6.38 8.76
C GLU A 66 4.85 7.03 7.44
N LEU A 67 4.55 8.32 7.32
CA LEU A 67 4.98 9.13 6.18
C LEU A 67 6.12 10.04 6.64
N LEU A 68 7.24 9.98 5.93
CA LEU A 68 8.37 10.88 6.14
C LEU A 68 8.51 11.79 4.92
N GLN A 69 8.62 13.09 5.16
CA GLN A 69 8.90 14.09 4.13
C GLN A 69 10.36 14.50 4.28
N GLU A 70 11.19 14.19 3.30
CA GLU A 70 12.60 14.59 3.28
C GLU A 70 12.97 15.10 1.88
N ASN A 71 13.61 16.28 1.81
CA ASN A 71 14.11 16.86 0.55
C ASN A 71 13.05 16.95 -0.57
N GLY A 72 11.79 17.26 -0.21
CA GLY A 72 10.67 17.34 -1.17
C GLY A 72 10.15 15.99 -1.67
N LYS A 73 10.63 14.87 -1.10
CA LYS A 73 10.17 13.51 -1.38
C LYS A 73 9.39 12.95 -0.20
N THR A 74 8.38 12.16 -0.52
CA THR A 74 7.57 11.46 0.47
C THR A 74 7.97 9.99 0.52
N TYR A 75 8.23 9.48 1.72
CA TYR A 75 8.58 8.10 1.98
C TYR A 75 7.51 7.44 2.85
N ILE A 76 7.20 6.18 2.58
CA ILE A 76 6.41 5.32 3.46
C ILE A 76 7.35 4.41 4.25
N VAL A 77 7.19 4.40 5.57
CA VAL A 77 7.87 3.47 6.48
C VAL A 77 6.83 2.47 6.96
N ILE A 78 7.02 1.21 6.57
CA ILE A 78 6.12 0.11 6.97
C ILE A 78 6.53 -0.34 8.38
N ARG A 79 5.63 -0.22 9.35
CA ARG A 79 5.90 -0.64 10.75
C ARG A 79 5.39 -2.04 11.04
N LYS A 80 4.26 -2.40 10.45
CA LYS A 80 3.64 -3.72 10.65
C LYS A 80 2.93 -4.16 9.38
N LEU A 81 3.33 -5.32 8.87
CA LEU A 81 2.75 -5.96 7.70
C LEU A 81 2.37 -7.40 8.02
N SER A 82 1.19 -7.80 7.55
CA SER A 82 0.69 -9.17 7.60
C SER A 82 0.10 -9.59 6.26
N THR A 83 0.09 -10.89 6.00
CA THR A 83 -0.48 -11.48 4.78
C THR A 83 -1.25 -12.75 5.12
N THR A 84 -2.22 -13.15 4.27
CA THR A 84 -2.96 -14.42 4.46
C THR A 84 -2.07 -15.66 4.34
N ARG A 85 -0.92 -15.56 3.66
CA ARG A 85 0.11 -16.59 3.61
C ARG A 85 1.20 -16.31 4.65
N GLN A 86 1.33 -17.15 5.68
CA GLN A 86 2.24 -16.90 6.81
C GLN A 86 3.72 -16.78 6.38
N TRP A 87 4.19 -17.62 5.46
CA TRP A 87 5.58 -17.59 5.01
C TRP A 87 5.93 -16.25 4.32
N ILE A 88 4.97 -15.66 3.59
CA ILE A 88 5.13 -14.33 2.96
C ILE A 88 5.24 -13.25 4.03
N THR A 89 4.42 -13.33 5.08
CA THR A 89 4.52 -12.41 6.22
C THR A 89 5.91 -12.45 6.83
N LEU A 90 6.45 -13.64 7.10
CA LEU A 90 7.79 -13.79 7.68
C LEU A 90 8.89 -13.24 6.76
N LEU A 91 8.80 -13.53 5.46
CA LEU A 91 9.74 -13.05 4.46
C LEU A 91 9.72 -11.51 4.35
N LEU A 92 8.53 -10.93 4.18
CA LEU A 92 8.38 -9.49 4.01
C LEU A 92 8.78 -8.74 5.28
N ASN A 93 8.44 -9.22 6.47
CA ASN A 93 8.93 -8.57 7.70
C ASN A 93 10.46 -8.62 7.78
N ARG A 94 11.11 -9.75 7.42
CA ARG A 94 12.58 -9.81 7.39
C ARG A 94 13.21 -8.85 6.36
N VAL A 95 12.60 -8.71 5.18
CA VAL A 95 13.15 -7.91 4.09
C VAL A 95 12.85 -6.41 4.24
N LEU A 96 11.68 -6.07 4.78
CA LEU A 96 11.17 -4.69 4.84
C LEU A 96 11.43 -4.01 6.19
N ASP A 97 11.80 -4.74 7.24
CA ASP A 97 12.08 -4.16 8.55
C ASP A 97 13.14 -3.04 8.45
N GLY A 98 12.81 -1.89 9.04
CA GLY A 98 13.63 -0.68 9.01
C GLY A 98 13.77 0.02 7.65
N ARG A 99 13.13 -0.47 6.57
CA ARG A 99 13.24 0.13 5.23
C ARG A 99 12.17 1.20 5.00
N ARG A 100 12.59 2.28 4.32
CA ARG A 100 11.72 3.34 3.81
C ARG A 100 11.61 3.21 2.30
N PHE A 101 10.39 3.34 1.78
CA PHE A 101 10.11 3.28 0.35
C PHE A 101 9.70 4.66 -0.13
N GLU A 102 10.37 5.17 -1.17
CA GLU A 102 9.95 6.42 -1.81
C GLU A 102 8.60 6.18 -2.48
N ILE A 103 7.61 7.00 -2.12
CA ILE A 103 6.30 6.99 -2.74
C ILE A 103 6.42 7.76 -4.06
N PRO A 104 5.92 7.22 -5.18
CA PRO A 104 5.87 7.95 -6.44
C PRO A 104 5.18 9.30 -6.28
N THR A 105 5.69 10.32 -6.98
CA THR A 105 5.14 11.69 -6.92
C THR A 105 3.68 11.77 -7.36
N SER A 106 3.22 10.86 -8.22
CA SER A 106 1.81 10.72 -8.61
C SER A 106 0.88 10.38 -7.43
N VAL A 107 1.41 9.70 -6.41
CA VAL A 107 0.68 9.32 -5.19
C VAL A 107 0.96 10.32 -4.06
N SER A 108 2.18 10.87 -3.98
CA SER A 108 2.55 11.82 -2.93
C SER A 108 1.82 13.16 -3.00
N LYS A 109 1.43 13.62 -4.19
CA LYS A 109 0.65 14.87 -4.37
C LYS A 109 -0.77 14.78 -3.79
N ILE A 110 -1.24 13.57 -3.54
CA ILE A 110 -2.58 13.29 -3.04
C ILE A 110 -2.53 13.06 -1.52
N LEU A 111 -1.36 12.89 -0.90
CA LEU A 111 -1.19 12.62 0.54
C LEU A 111 -1.22 13.87 1.42
#